data_AF-A0A528K964-F1
#
_entry.id   AF-A0A528K964-F1
#
_cell.length_a   1.000
_cell.length_b   1.000
_cell.length_c   1.000
_cell.angle_alpha   90.00
_cell.angle_beta   90.00
_cell.angle_gamma   90.00
#
_symmetry.space_group_name_H-M   'P 1'
#
loop_
_entity.id
_entity.type
_entity.pdbx_description
1 polymer ?
#
loop_
_entity_poly.entity_id
_entity_poly.type
_entity_poly.pdbx_seq_one_letter_code
_entity_poly.pdbx_strand_id
1 'polypeptide(L)'
;MPMLLERAGALSSKIGSYNKLKNTADEAEQFLTRATQFTTLSEKVARARANLAKLAAAGVETGFAANDGSGYAAKARTLREAVHANPAAINDPPFDLKHEFADRVSAIAVAAEKASLVAWQTYVAKRAAFGADDVLNALGKIPQFRLSISRISQI
;
A
#
# COMPACT_ATOMS: atom_id res chain seq x y z
N MET A 1 -41.45 30.94 -40.62
CA MET A 1 -40.20 30.69 -39.88
C MET A 1 -40.34 29.94 -38.53
N PRO A 2 -41.38 29.13 -38.23
CA PRO A 2 -41.43 28.38 -36.95
C PRO A 2 -40.49 27.16 -36.93
N MET A 3 -40.24 26.54 -38.08
CA MET A 3 -39.45 25.31 -38.20
C MET A 3 -37.95 25.45 -37.87
N LEU A 4 -37.37 26.65 -38.05
CA LEU A 4 -35.95 26.90 -37.74
C LEU A 4 -35.73 27.12 -36.24
N LEU A 5 -36.68 27.77 -35.56
CA LEU A 5 -36.65 27.97 -34.11
C LEU A 5 -36.85 26.64 -33.37
N GLU A 6 -37.76 25.78 -33.83
CA GLU A 6 -37.91 24.43 -33.28
C GLU A 6 -36.65 23.59 -33.46
N ARG A 7 -36.01 23.65 -34.63
CA ARG A 7 -34.74 22.94 -34.88
C ARG A 7 -33.61 23.46 -34.01
N ALA A 8 -33.52 24.78 -33.81
CA ALA A 8 -32.55 25.39 -32.90
C ALA A 8 -32.79 24.97 -31.44
N GLY A 9 -34.04 24.91 -30.99
CA GLY A 9 -34.41 24.43 -29.66
C GLY A 9 -34.07 22.94 -29.45
N ALA A 10 -34.38 22.10 -30.43
CA ALA A 10 -34.02 20.67 -30.41
C ALA A 10 -32.50 20.46 -30.38
N LEU A 11 -31.74 21.25 -31.14
CA LEU A 11 -30.28 21.21 -31.14
C LEU A 11 -29.71 21.64 -29.78
N SER A 12 -30.22 22.73 -29.18
CA SER A 12 -29.81 23.20 -27.86
C SER A 12 -30.05 22.14 -26.77
N SER A 13 -31.22 21.50 -26.80
CA SER A 13 -31.54 20.38 -25.88
C SER A 13 -30.59 19.20 -26.06
N LYS A 14 -30.24 18.85 -27.30
CA LYS A 14 -29.29 17.77 -27.60
C LYS A 14 -27.87 18.10 -27.14
N ILE A 15 -27.43 19.35 -27.30
CA ILE A 15 -26.14 19.84 -26.78
C ILE A 15 -26.14 19.78 -25.25
N GLY A 16 -27.20 20.23 -24.58
CA GLY A 16 -27.33 20.14 -23.14
C GLY A 16 -27.26 18.69 -22.62
N SER A 17 -27.94 17.78 -23.32
CA SER A 17 -27.89 16.34 -23.01
C SER A 17 -26.50 15.75 -23.19
N TYR A 18 -25.79 16.13 -24.26
CA TYR A 18 -24.43 15.68 -24.53
C TYR A 18 -23.43 16.19 -23.48
N ASN A 19 -23.51 17.47 -23.12
CA ASN A 19 -22.68 18.06 -22.08
C ASN A 19 -22.90 17.37 -20.73
N LYS A 20 -24.15 17.04 -20.38
CA LYS A 20 -24.46 16.28 -19.18
C LYS A 20 -23.81 14.90 -19.20
N LEU A 21 -23.95 14.16 -20.30
CA LEU A 21 -23.35 12.83 -20.45
C LEU A 21 -21.82 12.89 -20.33
N LYS A 22 -21.19 13.88 -20.97
CA LYS A 22 -19.75 14.10 -20.89
C LYS A 22 -19.31 14.35 -19.45
N ASN A 23 -19.96 15.27 -18.75
CA ASN A 23 -19.61 15.57 -17.36
C ASN A 23 -19.76 14.34 -16.44
N THR A 24 -20.82 13.55 -16.63
CA THR A 24 -20.99 12.29 -15.88
C THR A 24 -19.88 11.27 -16.19
N ALA A 25 -19.42 11.20 -17.44
CA ALA A 25 -18.30 10.34 -17.80
C ALA A 25 -16.99 10.80 -17.13
N ASP A 26 -16.70 12.10 -17.15
CA ASP A 26 -15.52 12.68 -16.51
C ASP A 26 -15.53 12.43 -14.99
N GLU A 27 -16.69 12.60 -14.33
CA GLU A 27 -16.87 12.30 -12.90
C GLU A 27 -16.63 10.81 -12.58
N ALA A 28 -17.12 9.91 -13.43
CA ALA A 28 -16.92 8.46 -13.26
C ALA A 28 -15.44 8.06 -13.42
N GLU A 29 -14.73 8.64 -14.37
CA GLU A 29 -13.30 8.41 -14.57
C GLU A 29 -12.48 8.89 -13.37
N GLN A 30 -12.80 10.06 -12.83
CA GLN A 30 -12.17 10.58 -11.61
C GLN A 30 -12.42 9.66 -10.42
N PHE A 31 -13.67 9.22 -10.23
CA PHE A 31 -14.02 8.28 -9.16
C PHE A 31 -13.24 6.97 -9.28
N LEU A 32 -13.18 6.37 -10.47
CA LEU A 32 -12.42 5.14 -10.72
C LEU A 32 -10.93 5.32 -10.42
N THR A 33 -10.36 6.46 -10.83
CA THR A 33 -8.97 6.81 -10.54
C THR A 33 -8.71 6.87 -9.04
N ARG A 34 -9.59 7.53 -8.28
CA ARG A 34 -9.49 7.63 -6.81
C ARG A 34 -9.66 6.27 -6.13
N ALA A 35 -10.63 5.48 -6.56
CA ALA A 35 -10.82 4.12 -6.06
C ALA A 35 -9.55 3.27 -6.24
N THR A 36 -8.93 3.33 -7.41
CA THR A 36 -7.68 2.61 -7.71
C THR A 36 -6.53 3.07 -6.80
N GLN A 37 -6.40 4.38 -6.58
CA GLN A 37 -5.40 4.95 -5.68
C GLN A 37 -5.58 4.45 -4.23
N PHE A 38 -6.81 4.45 -3.72
CA PHE A 38 -7.08 3.96 -2.36
C PHE A 38 -6.93 2.46 -2.21
N THR A 39 -7.34 1.67 -3.20
CA THR A 39 -7.11 0.22 -3.22
C THR A 39 -5.62 -0.07 -3.10
N THR A 40 -4.80 0.55 -3.97
CA THR A 40 -3.33 0.38 -3.94
C THR A 40 -2.73 0.76 -2.59
N LEU A 41 -3.18 1.87 -2.01
CA LEU A 41 -2.70 2.33 -0.71
C LEU A 41 -3.09 1.37 0.42
N SER A 42 -4.34 0.88 0.41
CA SER A 42 -4.86 -0.06 1.39
C SER A 42 -4.11 -1.40 1.35
N GLU A 43 -3.79 -1.89 0.16
CA GLU A 43 -3.01 -3.12 -0.01
C GLU A 43 -1.59 -2.98 0.54
N LYS A 44 -0.93 -1.84 0.31
CA LYS A 44 0.41 -1.58 0.89
C LYS A 44 0.36 -1.63 2.42
N VAL A 45 -0.61 -0.96 3.04
CA VAL A 45 -0.77 -0.96 4.50
C VAL A 45 -1.10 -2.37 5.01
N ALA A 46 -1.98 -3.10 4.32
CA ALA A 46 -2.35 -4.47 4.69
C ALA A 46 -1.14 -5.41 4.63
N ARG A 47 -0.33 -5.35 3.56
CA ARG A 47 0.91 -6.12 3.42
C ARG A 47 1.91 -5.80 4.53
N ALA A 48 2.16 -4.51 4.79
CA ALA A 48 3.04 -4.07 5.86
C ALA A 48 2.60 -4.61 7.23
N ARG A 49 1.30 -4.48 7.56
CA ARG A 49 0.71 -5.02 8.79
C ARG A 49 0.86 -6.53 8.89
N ALA A 50 0.57 -7.26 7.81
CA ALA A 50 0.69 -8.72 7.79
C ALA A 50 2.13 -9.18 8.01
N ASN A 51 3.11 -8.48 7.44
CA ASN A 51 4.53 -8.79 7.63
C ASN A 51 4.99 -8.53 9.06
N LEU A 52 4.61 -7.39 9.65
CA LEU A 52 4.88 -7.10 11.06
C LEU A 52 4.29 -8.17 11.99
N ALA A 53 3.05 -8.60 11.72
CA ALA A 53 2.40 -9.65 12.51
C ALA A 53 3.12 -11.01 12.39
N LYS A 54 3.59 -11.39 11.19
CA LYS A 54 4.37 -12.61 11.00
C LYS A 54 5.70 -12.58 11.75
N LEU A 55 6.40 -11.44 11.73
CA LEU A 55 7.65 -11.26 12.47
C LEU A 55 7.41 -11.33 13.98
N ALA A 56 6.38 -10.66 14.48
CA ALA A 56 6.00 -10.73 15.89
C ALA A 56 5.66 -12.16 16.32
N ALA A 57 4.90 -12.92 15.51
CA ALA A 57 4.59 -14.32 15.77
C ALA A 57 5.84 -15.22 15.78
N ALA A 58 6.89 -14.86 15.05
CA ALA A 58 8.19 -15.54 15.06
C ALA A 58 9.14 -15.07 16.18
N GLY A 59 8.67 -14.19 17.08
CA GLY A 59 9.47 -13.59 18.14
C GLY A 59 10.52 -12.60 17.63
N VAL A 60 10.34 -12.04 16.43
CA VAL A 60 11.24 -11.06 15.84
C VAL A 60 10.70 -9.66 16.11
N GLU A 61 11.35 -8.95 17.02
CA GLU A 61 11.03 -7.55 17.30
C GLU A 61 11.54 -6.63 16.19
N THR A 62 10.66 -5.77 15.68
CA THR A 62 11.00 -4.83 14.60
C THR A 62 11.29 -3.41 15.08
N GLY A 63 10.89 -3.06 16.30
CA GLY A 63 10.98 -1.69 16.83
C GLY A 63 10.18 -0.65 16.04
N PHE A 64 9.33 -1.09 15.10
CA PHE A 64 8.57 -0.19 14.24
C PHE A 64 7.38 0.42 14.98
N ALA A 65 7.30 1.75 14.98
CA ALA A 65 6.14 2.50 15.41
C ALA A 65 5.70 3.45 14.27
N ALA A 66 4.41 3.39 13.91
CA ALA A 66 3.87 4.30 12.92
C ALA A 66 3.75 5.71 13.53
N ASN A 67 4.39 6.70 12.89
CA ASN A 67 4.22 8.09 13.28
C ASN A 67 2.78 8.55 12.96
N ASP A 68 2.07 9.05 13.98
CA ASP A 68 0.67 9.52 13.92
C ASP A 68 -0.32 8.58 13.20
N GLY A 69 -0.23 7.27 13.43
CA GLY A 69 -1.16 6.31 12.82
C GLY A 69 -2.64 6.60 13.12
N SER A 70 -2.93 7.16 14.30
CA SER A 70 -4.27 7.58 14.71
C SER A 70 -4.80 8.77 13.90
N GLY A 71 -3.97 9.78 13.62
CA GLY A 71 -4.36 10.95 12.83
C GLY A 71 -4.73 10.56 11.40
N TYR A 72 -3.96 9.67 10.77
CA TYR A 72 -4.29 9.17 9.44
C TYR A 72 -5.54 8.28 9.44
N ALA A 73 -5.76 7.48 10.50
CA ALA A 73 -7.00 6.72 10.63
C ALA A 73 -8.22 7.64 10.77
N ALA A 74 -8.09 8.77 11.47
CA ALA A 74 -9.15 9.78 11.57
C ALA A 74 -9.42 10.43 10.20
N LYS A 75 -8.38 10.87 9.47
CA LYS A 75 -8.51 11.41 8.11
C LYS A 75 -9.21 10.43 7.15
N ALA A 76 -8.88 9.14 7.23
CA ALA A 76 -9.54 8.11 6.44
C ALA A 76 -11.03 7.96 6.77
N ARG A 77 -11.42 8.08 8.05
CA ARG A 77 -12.83 8.07 8.47
C ARG A 77 -13.57 9.31 7.97
N THR A 78 -13.00 10.50 8.16
CA THR A 78 -13.57 11.75 7.66
C THR A 78 -13.83 11.69 6.16
N LEU A 79 -12.86 11.19 5.38
CA LEU A 79 -13.04 11.03 3.94
C LEU A 79 -14.14 10.02 3.60
N ARG A 80 -14.20 8.88 4.30
CA ARG A 80 -15.24 7.87 4.09
C ARG A 80 -16.63 8.42 4.38
N GLU A 81 -16.78 9.16 5.47
CA GLU A 81 -18.04 9.80 5.86
C GLU A 81 -18.47 10.86 4.83
N ALA A 82 -17.53 11.68 4.36
CA ALA A 82 -17.77 12.67 3.32
C ALA A 82 -18.24 12.02 2.00
N VAL A 83 -17.56 10.97 1.54
CA VAL A 83 -17.91 10.23 0.31
C VAL A 83 -19.26 9.52 0.46
N HIS A 84 -19.57 8.98 1.64
CA HIS A 84 -20.87 8.36 1.91
C HIS A 84 -22.03 9.38 1.86
N ALA A 85 -21.81 10.59 2.36
CA ALA A 85 -22.79 11.67 2.29
C ALA A 85 -22.92 12.26 0.88
N ASN A 86 -21.80 12.41 0.18
CA ASN A 86 -21.74 12.94 -1.18
C ASN A 86 -20.56 12.31 -1.95
N PRO A 87 -20.80 11.43 -2.93
CA PRO A 87 -19.73 10.80 -3.72
C PRO A 87 -18.77 11.79 -4.39
N ALA A 88 -19.24 13.00 -4.74
CA ALA A 88 -18.40 14.03 -5.34
C ALA A 88 -17.31 14.57 -4.39
N ALA A 89 -17.48 14.40 -3.06
CA ALA A 89 -16.49 14.79 -2.06
C ALA A 89 -15.16 14.04 -2.19
N ILE A 90 -15.12 12.94 -2.95
CA ILE A 90 -13.87 12.23 -3.26
C ILE A 90 -12.89 13.09 -4.08
N ASN A 91 -13.42 14.06 -4.83
CA ASN A 91 -12.65 14.98 -5.67
C ASN A 91 -12.35 16.31 -4.99
N ASP A 92 -13.08 16.64 -3.93
CA ASP A 92 -12.88 17.84 -3.11
C ASP A 92 -12.80 17.48 -1.61
N PRO A 93 -11.73 16.78 -1.19
CA PRO A 93 -11.55 16.37 0.19
C PRO A 93 -11.16 17.56 1.09
N PRO A 94 -11.46 17.51 2.40
CA PRO A 94 -11.18 18.60 3.35
C PRO A 94 -9.68 18.78 3.69
N PHE A 95 -8.79 18.07 2.99
CA PHE A 95 -7.34 18.11 3.14
C PHE A 95 -6.67 17.68 1.84
N ASP A 96 -5.39 17.99 1.67
CA ASP A 96 -4.63 17.55 0.50
C ASP A 96 -4.49 16.01 0.47
N LEU A 97 -5.27 15.36 -0.39
CA LEU A 97 -5.31 13.91 -0.47
C LEU A 97 -3.96 13.29 -0.83
N LYS A 98 -3.15 13.98 -1.63
CA LYS A 98 -1.85 13.48 -2.07
C LYS A 98 -0.84 13.65 -0.96
N HIS A 99 -0.58 14.89 -0.56
CA HIS A 99 0.56 15.24 0.29
C HIS A 99 0.29 15.06 1.78
N GLU A 100 -0.94 15.28 2.23
CA GLU A 100 -1.31 15.18 3.63
C GLU A 100 -1.88 13.81 4.03
N PHE A 101 -2.13 12.93 3.06
CA PHE A 101 -2.70 11.61 3.32
C PHE A 101 -1.97 10.49 2.55
N ALA A 102 -2.12 10.40 1.23
CA ALA A 102 -1.65 9.25 0.46
C ALA A 102 -0.12 9.06 0.55
N ASP A 103 0.66 10.12 0.37
CA ASP A 103 2.12 10.09 0.46
C ASP A 103 2.57 9.68 1.86
N ARG A 104 1.89 10.18 2.90
CA ARG A 104 2.21 9.90 4.31
C ARG A 104 1.89 8.46 4.70
N VAL A 105 0.70 7.98 4.35
CA VAL A 105 0.30 6.58 4.58
C VAL A 105 1.20 5.63 3.80
N SER A 106 1.56 5.96 2.56
CA SER A 106 2.51 5.16 1.78
C SER A 106 3.90 5.16 2.42
N ALA A 107 4.38 6.29 2.93
CA ALA A 107 5.66 6.37 3.62
C ALA A 107 5.69 5.51 4.90
N ILE A 108 4.59 5.46 5.66
CA ILE A 108 4.44 4.57 6.83
C ILE A 108 4.57 3.11 6.41
N ALA A 109 3.87 2.69 5.35
CA ALA A 109 3.95 1.31 4.85
C ALA A 109 5.39 0.95 4.41
N VAL A 110 6.05 1.84 3.67
CA VAL A 110 7.45 1.64 3.25
C VAL A 110 8.40 1.57 4.44
N ALA A 111 8.21 2.41 5.46
CA ALA A 111 9.02 2.38 6.68
C ALA A 111 8.83 1.07 7.45
N ALA A 112 7.59 0.56 7.54
CA ALA A 112 7.29 -0.73 8.15
C ALA A 112 7.97 -1.90 7.42
N GLU A 113 7.95 -1.89 6.09
CA GLU A 113 8.62 -2.91 5.26
C GLU A 113 10.14 -2.88 5.45
N LYS A 114 10.75 -1.69 5.47
CA LYS A 114 12.19 -1.54 5.75
C LYS A 114 12.56 -2.05 7.15
N ALA A 115 11.80 -1.66 8.17
CA ALA A 115 12.03 -2.14 9.54
C ALA A 115 11.89 -3.66 9.64
N SER A 116 10.89 -4.23 8.96
CA SER A 116 10.68 -5.68 8.88
C SER A 116 11.87 -6.40 8.26
N LEU A 117 12.42 -5.87 7.16
CA LEU A 117 13.59 -6.45 6.49
C LEU A 117 14.84 -6.42 7.39
N VAL A 118 15.11 -5.27 8.01
CA VAL A 118 16.27 -5.11 8.91
C VAL A 118 16.17 -6.05 10.11
N ALA A 119 14.97 -6.16 10.70
CA ALA A 119 14.73 -7.05 11.83
C ALA A 119 14.94 -8.52 11.45
N TRP A 120 14.44 -8.93 10.28
CA TRP A 120 14.66 -10.27 9.76
C TRP A 120 16.14 -10.58 9.51
N GLN A 121 16.86 -9.67 8.84
CA GLN A 121 18.29 -9.82 8.60
C GLN A 121 19.07 -9.94 9.90
N THR A 122 18.76 -9.10 10.88
CA THR A 122 19.39 -9.14 12.22
C THR A 122 19.11 -10.46 12.93
N TYR A 123 17.87 -10.95 12.87
CA TYR A 123 17.48 -12.22 13.47
C TYR A 123 18.22 -13.40 12.83
N VAL A 124 18.28 -13.44 11.50
CA VAL A 124 19.01 -14.48 10.76
C VAL A 124 20.50 -14.42 11.07
N ALA A 125 21.11 -13.23 11.07
CA ALA A 125 22.54 -13.07 11.39
C ALA A 125 22.88 -13.55 12.81
N LYS A 126 22.07 -13.20 13.81
CA LYS A 126 22.25 -13.66 15.20
C LYS A 126 22.19 -15.19 15.33
N ARG A 127 21.33 -15.84 14.55
CA ARG A 127 21.17 -17.30 14.58
C ARG A 127 22.19 -18.05 13.72
N ALA A 128 22.59 -17.48 12.59
CA ALA A 128 23.64 -18.03 11.74
C ALA A 128 25.01 -18.04 12.46
N ALA A 129 25.25 -17.06 13.34
CA ALA A 129 26.46 -17.01 14.17
C ALA A 129 26.53 -18.10 15.25
N PHE A 130 25.40 -18.75 15.61
CA PHE A 130 25.38 -19.72 16.69
C PHE A 130 25.63 -21.14 16.19
N GLY A 131 26.81 -21.68 16.48
CA GLY A 131 27.14 -23.10 16.32
C GLY A 131 27.36 -23.58 14.89
N ALA A 132 27.31 -22.72 13.87
CA ALA A 132 27.57 -23.12 12.50
C ALA A 132 28.99 -23.69 12.36
N ASP A 133 30.02 -23.01 12.85
CA ASP A 133 31.40 -23.49 12.70
C ASP A 133 31.69 -24.75 13.51
N ASP A 134 31.15 -24.86 14.73
CA ASP A 134 31.35 -26.04 15.57
C ASP A 134 30.59 -27.27 15.03
N VAL A 135 29.36 -27.08 14.55
CA VAL A 135 28.56 -28.14 13.91
C VAL A 135 29.17 -28.53 12.56
N LEU A 136 29.59 -27.57 11.74
CA LEU A 136 30.28 -27.83 10.47
C LEU A 136 31.61 -28.54 10.71
N ASN A 137 32.39 -28.15 11.73
CA ASN A 137 33.60 -28.87 12.13
C ASN A 137 33.30 -30.29 12.61
N ALA A 138 32.27 -30.48 13.45
CA ALA A 138 31.87 -31.80 13.93
C ALA A 138 31.41 -32.70 12.77
N LEU A 139 30.60 -32.18 11.85
CA LEU A 139 30.15 -32.89 10.65
C LEU A 139 31.32 -33.19 9.70
N GLY A 140 32.29 -32.28 9.57
CA GLY A 140 33.51 -32.48 8.77
C GLY A 140 34.42 -33.60 9.32
N LYS A 141 34.30 -33.94 10.61
CA LYS A 141 34.98 -35.11 11.20
C LYS A 141 34.36 -36.44 10.77
N ILE A 142 33.09 -36.46 10.33
CA ILE A 142 32.41 -37.67 9.85
C ILE A 142 32.73 -37.90 8.36
N PRO A 143 33.29 -39.07 7.97
CA PRO A 143 33.74 -39.32 6.60
C PRO A 143 32.70 -39.06 5.52
N GLN A 144 31.44 -39.44 5.78
CA GLN A 144 30.33 -39.33 4.81
C GLN A 144 29.89 -37.89 4.51
N PHE A 145 30.20 -36.93 5.40
CA PHE A 145 29.82 -35.52 5.23
C PHE A 145 30.99 -34.62 4.84
N ARG A 146 32.23 -35.12 4.96
CA ARG A 146 33.46 -34.34 4.79
C ARG A 146 33.54 -33.60 3.44
N LEU A 147 33.20 -34.25 2.33
CA LEU A 147 33.19 -33.62 0.99
C LEU A 147 32.14 -32.51 0.86
N SER A 148 30.97 -32.66 1.47
CA SER A 148 29.90 -31.66 1.44
C SER A 148 30.26 -30.45 2.28
N ILE A 149 30.86 -30.66 3.46
CA ILE A 149 31.32 -29.57 4.33
C ILE A 149 32.46 -28.80 3.65
N SER A 150 33.48 -29.47 3.10
CA SER A 150 34.58 -28.79 2.39
C SER A 150 34.11 -27.86 1.26
N ARG A 151 32.98 -28.19 0.61
CA ARG A 151 32.39 -27.37 -0.46
C ARG A 151 31.66 -26.13 0.10
N ILE A 152 31.03 -26.25 1.25
CA ILE A 152 30.32 -25.15 1.93
C ILE A 152 31.32 -24.18 2.56
N SER A 153 32.44 -24.66 3.08
CA SER A 153 33.49 -23.84 3.72
C SER A 153 34.32 -22.99 2.76
N GLN A 154 34.17 -23.16 1.44
CA GLN A 154 34.89 -22.41 0.39
C GLN A 154 34.07 -21.24 -0.18
N ILE A 155 32.82 -21.08 0.24
CA ILE A 155 31.89 -20.00 -0.15
C ILE A 155 32.01 -18.88 0.89
#